data_AF-A0A0F8VK47-F1
#
_entry.id   AF-A0A0F8VK47-F1
#
_cell.length_a   1.000
_cell.length_b   1.000
_cell.length_c   1.000
_cell.angle_alpha   90.00
_cell.angle_beta   90.00
_cell.angle_gamma   90.00
#
_symmetry.space_group_name_H-M   'P 1'
#
loop_
_entity.id
_entity.type
_entity.pdbx_description
1 polymer ?
#
loop_
_entity_poly.entity_id
_entity_poly.type
_entity_poly.pdbx_seq_one_letter_code
_entity_poly.pdbx_strand_id
1 'polypeptide(L)'
;MSFSDIPVDVGPVYEGERVRKNQMYVELGGPKIEKHFELVRVVEEKDIEDGKVILIGPDIKDMEEGSRHPIGILVEVSGPELEEDLEAVFERRVHEFCNFVNGIMHLNQRYTNWLRISKNAVAKGFNSLEMLGTILIRLSSTA
;
A
#
# COMPACT_ATOMS: atom_id res chain seq x y z
N MET A 1 -7.72 14.62 -9.03
CA MET A 1 -6.37 14.06 -9.21
C MET A 1 -6.41 13.05 -10.34
N SER A 2 -5.32 12.92 -11.10
CA SER A 2 -5.23 11.91 -12.15
C SER A 2 -4.38 10.73 -11.65
N PHE A 3 -4.86 9.51 -11.87
CA PHE A 3 -4.07 8.28 -11.76
C PHE A 3 -3.68 7.77 -13.16
N SER A 4 -3.63 8.65 -14.17
CA SER A 4 -3.35 8.29 -15.56
C SER A 4 -1.96 7.69 -15.79
N ASP A 5 -1.04 7.90 -14.86
CA ASP A 5 0.30 7.32 -14.82
C ASP A 5 0.36 5.96 -14.09
N ILE A 6 -0.74 5.54 -13.44
CA ILE A 6 -0.86 4.23 -12.80
C ILE A 6 -1.43 3.24 -13.83
N PRO A 7 -0.81 2.06 -14.01
CA PRO A 7 -1.19 1.08 -15.03
C PRO A 7 -2.50 0.33 -14.76
N VAL A 8 -3.10 0.57 -13.59
CA VAL A 8 -4.35 -0.05 -13.15
C VAL A 8 -5.29 1.04 -12.64
N ASP A 9 -6.58 0.76 -12.71
CA ASP A 9 -7.59 1.69 -12.20
C ASP A 9 -7.48 1.82 -10.68
N VAL A 10 -7.74 3.04 -10.18
CA VAL A 10 -7.75 3.36 -8.75
C VAL A 10 -9.09 4.00 -8.40
N GLY A 11 -9.82 3.41 -7.46
CA GLY A 11 -11.07 3.99 -6.94
C GLY A 11 -11.84 3.07 -5.98
N PRO A 12 -12.81 3.62 -5.24
CA PRO A 12 -13.57 2.88 -4.22
C PRO A 12 -14.34 1.66 -4.73
N VAL A 13 -14.64 1.62 -6.02
CA VAL A 13 -15.35 0.48 -6.65
C VAL A 13 -14.58 -0.85 -6.52
N TYR A 14 -13.26 -0.80 -6.34
CA TYR A 14 -12.41 -1.98 -6.21
C TYR A 14 -12.25 -2.47 -4.77
N GLU A 15 -12.76 -1.74 -3.77
CA GLU A 15 -12.49 -2.02 -2.34
C GLU A 15 -12.88 -3.46 -1.92
N GLY A 16 -13.96 -3.98 -2.51
CA GLY A 16 -14.47 -5.32 -2.25
C GLY A 16 -13.74 -6.46 -2.98
N GLU A 17 -12.73 -6.16 -3.79
CA GLU A 17 -12.01 -7.17 -4.57
C GLU A 17 -11.29 -8.18 -3.66
N ARG A 18 -11.17 -9.41 -4.18
CA ARG A 18 -10.49 -10.52 -3.50
C ARG A 18 -9.56 -11.22 -4.47
N VAL A 19 -8.28 -11.24 -4.12
CA VAL A 19 -7.25 -11.96 -4.88
C VAL A 19 -7.09 -13.36 -4.30
N ARG A 20 -7.67 -14.36 -4.98
CA ARG A 20 -7.55 -15.77 -4.57
C ARG A 20 -6.17 -16.32 -4.93
N LYS A 21 -5.80 -17.44 -4.31
CA LYS A 21 -4.46 -18.07 -4.46
C LYS A 21 -4.06 -18.31 -5.93
N ASN A 22 -5.00 -18.70 -6.78
CA ASN A 22 -4.75 -18.94 -8.21
C ASN A 22 -4.56 -17.65 -9.03
N GLN A 23 -5.08 -16.53 -8.55
CA GLN A 23 -4.99 -15.21 -9.19
C GLN A 23 -3.80 -14.38 -8.67
N MET A 24 -3.21 -14.79 -7.55
CA MET A 24 -2.14 -14.10 -6.86
C MET A 24 -0.82 -14.20 -7.64
N TYR A 25 -0.15 -13.06 -7.82
CA TYR A 25 1.25 -12.99 -8.25
C TYR A 25 2.18 -13.03 -7.03
N VAL A 26 1.99 -12.13 -6.06
CA VAL A 26 2.77 -12.13 -4.81
C VAL A 26 1.87 -11.98 -3.59
N GLU A 27 2.31 -12.55 -2.48
CA GLU A 27 1.74 -12.36 -1.14
C GLU A 27 2.71 -11.56 -0.28
N LEU A 28 2.24 -10.51 0.37
CA LEU A 28 3.05 -9.65 1.24
C LEU A 28 2.46 -9.68 2.65
N GLY A 29 3.27 -10.02 3.65
CA GLY A 29 2.82 -10.23 5.02
C GLY A 29 1.90 -11.45 5.18
N GLY A 30 0.89 -11.32 6.04
CA GLY A 30 -0.08 -12.37 6.33
C GLY A 30 0.45 -13.49 7.25
N PRO A 31 -0.37 -14.52 7.52
CA PRO A 31 -0.15 -15.46 8.63
C PRO A 31 1.08 -16.36 8.47
N LYS A 32 1.74 -16.34 7.31
CA LYS A 32 2.93 -17.15 7.00
C LYS A 32 4.22 -16.36 7.06
N ILE A 33 4.15 -15.06 7.32
CA ILE A 33 5.29 -14.18 7.44
C ILE A 33 5.29 -13.63 8.86
N GLU A 34 6.36 -13.85 9.60
CA GLU A 34 6.43 -13.47 11.02
C GLU A 34 6.51 -11.94 11.20
N LYS A 35 7.27 -11.26 10.34
CA LYS A 35 7.57 -9.83 10.46
C LYS A 35 6.96 -9.05 9.29
N HIS A 36 5.90 -8.32 9.58
CA HIS A 36 5.23 -7.42 8.66
C HIS A 36 4.48 -6.38 9.47
N PHE A 37 4.29 -5.19 8.92
CA PHE A 37 3.50 -4.15 9.56
C PHE A 37 3.01 -3.10 8.57
N GLU A 38 2.07 -2.30 9.04
CA GLU A 38 1.78 -0.95 8.55
C GLU A 38 1.72 -0.01 9.74
N LEU A 39 2.17 1.23 9.54
CA LEU A 39 2.23 2.26 10.57
C LEU A 39 2.09 3.63 9.92
N VAL A 40 1.27 4.49 10.50
CA VAL A 40 1.25 5.92 10.20
C VAL A 40 1.96 6.68 11.31
N ARG A 41 2.74 7.70 10.95
CA ARG A 41 3.36 8.60 11.92
C ARG A 41 3.12 10.04 11.56
N VAL A 42 2.72 10.85 12.54
CA VAL A 42 2.75 12.30 12.42
C VAL A 42 4.18 12.76 12.71
N VAL A 43 4.76 13.54 11.80
CA VAL A 43 6.12 14.05 11.91
C VAL A 43 6.17 15.56 11.70
N GLU A 44 7.22 16.21 12.18
CA GLU A 44 7.43 17.64 11.95
C GLU A 44 7.69 17.91 10.46
N GLU A 45 7.23 19.06 9.95
CA GLU A 45 7.36 19.45 8.54
C GLU A 45 8.83 19.45 8.06
N LYS A 46 9.76 19.78 8.94
CA LYS A 46 11.21 19.81 8.64
C LYS A 46 11.81 18.40 8.44
N ASP A 47 11.14 17.37 8.95
CA ASP A 47 11.64 15.98 9.00
C ASP A 47 11.03 15.12 7.87
N ILE A 48 10.17 15.70 7.02
CA ILE A 48 9.51 15.02 5.90
C ILE A 48 9.76 15.75 4.56
N GLU A 49 9.75 14.99 3.47
CA GLU A 49 9.80 15.50 2.10
C GLU A 49 8.52 15.09 1.38
N ASP A 50 7.68 16.07 1.00
CA ASP A 50 6.40 15.81 0.35
C ASP A 50 6.56 15.03 -0.96
N GLY A 51 5.68 14.06 -1.19
CA GLY A 51 5.71 13.20 -2.38
C GLY A 51 6.83 12.15 -2.41
N LYS A 52 7.70 12.08 -1.40
CA LYS A 52 8.81 11.12 -1.39
C LYS A 52 8.31 9.70 -1.13
N VAL A 53 8.76 8.78 -1.99
CA VAL A 53 8.58 7.33 -1.80
C VAL A 53 9.95 6.69 -1.69
N ILE A 54 10.14 5.82 -0.69
CA ILE A 54 11.39 5.08 -0.49
C ILE A 54 11.05 3.59 -0.46
N LEU A 55 11.69 2.82 -1.33
CA LEU A 55 11.63 1.36 -1.31
C LEU A 55 12.94 0.79 -0.75
N ILE A 56 12.84 0.01 0.33
CA ILE A 56 13.97 -0.71 0.93
C ILE A 56 13.71 -2.21 0.79
N GLY A 57 14.50 -2.88 -0.06
CA GLY A 57 14.36 -4.30 -0.35
C GLY A 57 13.95 -4.56 -1.81
N PRO A 58 13.54 -5.80 -2.12
CA PRO A 58 13.15 -6.19 -3.48
C PRO A 58 11.84 -5.51 -3.90
N ASP A 59 11.74 -5.20 -5.19
CA ASP A 59 10.52 -4.67 -5.80
C ASP A 59 9.70 -5.80 -6.46
N ILE A 60 8.46 -5.52 -6.88
CA ILE A 60 7.55 -6.53 -7.48
C ILE A 60 8.19 -7.17 -8.72
N LYS A 61 8.87 -6.38 -9.56
CA LYS A 61 9.58 -6.86 -10.75
C LYS A 61 10.69 -7.88 -10.45
N ASP A 62 11.22 -7.87 -9.23
CA ASP A 62 12.28 -8.76 -8.76
C ASP A 62 11.72 -9.98 -8.01
N MET A 63 10.39 -10.06 -7.83
CA MET A 63 9.71 -11.16 -7.14
C MET A 63 9.18 -12.21 -8.11
N GLU A 64 9.33 -13.47 -7.75
CA GLU A 64 8.78 -14.60 -8.50
C GLU A 64 7.27 -14.75 -8.30
N GLU A 65 6.58 -15.20 -9.35
CA GLU A 65 5.16 -15.55 -9.26
C GLU A 65 4.92 -16.64 -8.20
N GLY A 66 3.94 -16.42 -7.32
CA GLY A 66 3.56 -17.30 -6.22
C GLY A 66 4.40 -17.12 -4.96
N SER A 67 5.41 -16.24 -4.97
CA SER A 67 6.29 -16.00 -3.82
C SER A 67 5.61 -15.23 -2.69
N ARG A 68 6.25 -15.26 -1.51
CA ARG A 68 5.80 -14.54 -0.30
C ARG A 68 6.94 -13.70 0.25
N HIS A 69 6.64 -12.46 0.64
CA HIS A 69 7.64 -11.54 1.18
C HIS A 69 7.13 -10.80 2.42
N PRO A 70 8.02 -10.38 3.33
CA PRO A 70 7.66 -9.38 4.35
C PRO A 70 7.36 -8.03 3.71
N ILE A 71 6.53 -7.24 4.39
CA ILE A 71 6.26 -5.85 4.02
C ILE A 71 6.15 -4.97 5.26
N GLY A 72 6.75 -3.79 5.18
CA GLY A 72 6.55 -2.70 6.11
C GLY A 72 6.02 -1.50 5.33
N ILE A 73 4.83 -1.02 5.66
CA ILE A 73 4.27 0.21 5.10
C ILE A 73 4.40 1.28 6.17
N LEU A 74 5.35 2.21 6.00
CA LEU A 74 5.45 3.39 6.84
C LEU A 74 4.95 4.58 6.05
N VAL A 75 3.90 5.23 6.55
CA VAL A 75 3.38 6.47 5.98
C VAL A 75 3.64 7.58 6.99
N GLU A 76 4.44 8.55 6.59
CA GLU A 76 4.68 9.75 7.39
C GLU A 76 3.79 10.87 6.86
N VAL A 77 3.15 11.59 7.77
CA VAL A 77 2.24 12.70 7.45
C VAL A 77 2.62 13.93 8.26
N SER A 78 2.41 15.11 7.69
CA SER A 78 2.62 16.38 8.39
C SER A 78 1.60 17.40 7.92
N GLY A 79 1.17 18.26 8.83
CA GLY A 79 0.15 19.26 8.58
C GLY A 79 -0.17 20.06 9.84
N PRO A 80 -0.64 21.31 9.70
CA PRO A 80 -0.85 22.22 10.84
C PRO A 80 -1.95 21.73 11.81
N GLU A 81 -2.86 20.88 11.34
CA GLU A 81 -3.98 20.33 12.13
C GLU A 81 -3.77 18.84 12.48
N LEU A 82 -2.61 18.27 12.16
CA LEU A 82 -2.32 16.86 12.47
C LEU A 82 -1.76 16.70 13.87
N GLU A 83 -2.37 15.81 14.64
CA GLU A 83 -1.96 15.42 15.99
C GLU A 83 -1.67 13.92 16.03
N GLU A 84 -0.76 13.47 16.91
CA GLU A 84 -0.38 12.05 17.05
C GLU A 84 -1.60 11.13 17.30
N ASP A 85 -2.63 11.61 18.01
CA ASP A 85 -3.85 10.85 18.26
C ASP A 85 -4.63 10.49 16.98
N LEU A 86 -4.39 11.21 15.88
CA LEU A 86 -4.99 10.93 14.57
C LEU A 86 -4.26 9.82 13.80
N GLU A 87 -3.07 9.40 14.22
CA GLU A 87 -2.28 8.34 13.54
C GLU A 87 -3.11 7.08 13.32
N ALA A 88 -3.85 6.63 14.34
CA ALA A 88 -4.67 5.43 14.26
C ALA A 88 -5.85 5.57 13.28
N VAL A 89 -6.37 6.79 13.09
CA VAL A 89 -7.45 7.09 12.12
C VAL A 89 -6.90 7.00 10.70
N PHE A 90 -5.75 7.63 10.44
CA PHE A 90 -5.07 7.55 9.14
C PHE A 90 -4.54 6.15 8.85
N GLU A 91 -4.08 5.40 9.85
CA GLU A 91 -3.63 4.02 9.67
C GLU A 91 -4.75 3.14 9.13
N ARG A 92 -6.00 3.37 9.55
CA ARG A 92 -7.15 2.66 8.98
C ARG A 92 -7.38 2.98 7.50
N ARG A 93 -7.03 4.20 7.05
CA ARG A 93 -7.14 4.60 5.63
C ARG A 93 -6.19 3.81 4.74
N VAL A 94 -5.02 3.37 5.23
CA VAL A 94 -4.06 2.55 4.47
C VAL A 94 -4.74 1.30 3.92
N HIS A 95 -5.54 0.63 4.76
CA HIS A 95 -6.34 -0.53 4.34
C HIS A 95 -7.27 -0.21 3.16
N GLU A 96 -8.02 0.88 3.25
CA GLU A 96 -8.97 1.27 2.21
C GLU A 96 -8.25 1.67 0.92
N PHE A 97 -7.21 2.50 1.05
CA PHE A 97 -6.44 3.00 -0.09
C PHE A 97 -5.72 1.87 -0.84
N CYS A 98 -5.16 0.87 -0.15
CA CYS A 98 -4.62 -0.30 -0.81
C CYS A 98 -5.70 -1.09 -1.57
N ASN A 99 -6.91 -1.20 -1.02
CA ASN A 99 -8.02 -1.89 -1.68
C ASN A 99 -8.69 -1.06 -2.80
N PHE A 100 -8.42 0.24 -2.91
CA PHE A 100 -8.88 1.05 -4.04
C PHE A 100 -8.11 0.75 -5.32
N VAL A 101 -6.97 0.05 -5.25
CA VAL A 101 -6.16 -0.28 -6.43
C VAL A 101 -6.64 -1.58 -7.05
N ASN A 102 -7.10 -1.53 -8.31
CA ASN A 102 -7.60 -2.72 -9.02
C ASN A 102 -6.54 -3.85 -9.03
N GLY A 103 -6.95 -5.02 -8.54
CA GLY A 103 -6.09 -6.19 -8.47
C GLY A 103 -5.13 -6.24 -7.27
N ILE A 104 -5.27 -5.34 -6.30
CA ILE A 104 -4.66 -5.45 -4.96
C ILE A 104 -5.75 -5.80 -3.95
N MET A 105 -5.41 -6.66 -3.00
CA MET A 105 -6.26 -6.98 -1.84
C MET A 105 -5.44 -6.78 -0.57
N HIS A 106 -5.92 -5.94 0.34
CA HIS A 106 -5.36 -5.72 1.67
C HIS A 106 -6.35 -6.19 2.75
N LEU A 107 -5.87 -6.94 3.74
CA LEU A 107 -6.66 -7.46 4.86
C LEU A 107 -5.97 -7.15 6.19
N ASN A 108 -6.76 -7.19 7.27
CA ASN A 108 -6.33 -6.90 8.65
C ASN A 108 -5.74 -5.49 8.78
N GLN A 109 -4.83 -5.33 9.76
CA GLN A 109 -4.21 -4.06 10.10
C GLN A 109 -2.90 -4.26 10.89
N ARG A 110 -2.10 -3.19 11.02
CA ARG A 110 -0.88 -3.16 11.85
C ARG A 110 0.07 -4.32 11.52
N TYR A 111 0.60 -4.98 12.54
CA TYR A 111 1.51 -6.13 12.45
C TYR A 111 0.84 -7.44 12.02
N THR A 112 -0.41 -7.38 11.56
CA THR A 112 -1.15 -8.52 11.01
C THR A 112 -1.58 -8.28 9.56
N ASN A 113 -1.09 -7.20 8.94
CA ASN A 113 -1.48 -6.79 7.60
C ASN A 113 -1.20 -7.89 6.56
N TRP A 114 -2.09 -8.01 5.59
CA TRP A 114 -1.97 -9.07 4.59
C TRP A 114 -2.37 -8.57 3.23
N LEU A 115 -1.40 -8.45 2.34
CA LEU A 115 -1.59 -7.98 0.99
C LEU A 115 -1.40 -9.10 -0.02
N ARG A 116 -2.17 -9.02 -1.10
CA ARG A 116 -1.93 -9.77 -2.33
C ARG A 116 -2.03 -8.86 -3.53
N ILE A 117 -1.12 -9.08 -4.47
CA ILE A 117 -1.14 -8.43 -5.79
C ILE A 117 -1.48 -9.51 -6.82
N SER A 118 -2.45 -9.22 -7.68
CA SER A 118 -2.91 -10.17 -8.70
C SER A 118 -1.97 -10.23 -9.90
N LYS A 119 -1.96 -11.39 -10.59
CA LYS A 119 -1.27 -11.57 -11.86
C LYS A 119 -1.75 -10.59 -12.93
N ASN A 120 -3.03 -10.22 -12.90
CA ASN A 120 -3.60 -9.27 -13.84
C ASN A 120 -3.07 -7.84 -13.62
N ALA A 121 -2.94 -7.40 -12.37
CA ALA A 121 -2.33 -6.11 -12.05
C ALA A 121 -0.87 -6.03 -12.55
N VAL A 122 -0.08 -7.07 -12.27
CA VAL A 122 1.32 -7.15 -12.74
C VAL A 122 1.39 -7.17 -14.27
N ALA A 123 0.52 -7.94 -14.94
CA ALA A 123 0.46 -8.01 -16.40
C ALA A 123 0.06 -6.67 -17.05
N LYS A 124 -0.74 -5.84 -16.38
CA LYS A 124 -1.07 -4.48 -16.82
C LYS A 124 0.09 -3.49 -16.61
N GLY A 125 1.11 -3.87 -15.83
CA GLY A 125 2.28 -3.06 -15.56
C GLY A 125 2.40 -2.58 -14.12
N PHE A 126 1.57 -3.06 -13.17
CA PHE A 126 1.74 -2.77 -11.75
C PHE A 126 2.89 -3.62 -11.17
N ASN A 127 4.11 -3.19 -11.46
CA ASN A 127 5.35 -3.94 -11.23
C ASN A 127 6.33 -3.20 -10.30
N SER A 128 5.85 -2.18 -9.58
CA SER A 128 6.62 -1.53 -8.52
C SER A 128 5.76 -1.21 -7.28
N LEU A 129 6.30 -1.46 -6.08
CA LEU A 129 5.75 -1.00 -4.81
C LEU A 129 5.81 0.53 -4.67
N GLU A 130 6.68 1.21 -5.42
CA GLU A 130 6.73 2.68 -5.44
C GLU A 130 5.43 3.28 -6.00
N MET A 131 4.77 2.58 -6.94
CA MET A 131 3.44 2.97 -7.43
C MET A 131 2.39 2.90 -6.32
N LEU A 132 2.46 1.90 -5.44
CA LEU A 132 1.55 1.80 -4.29
C LEU A 132 1.80 2.95 -3.31
N GLY A 133 3.06 3.24 -2.98
CA GLY A 133 3.41 4.39 -2.14
C GLY A 133 2.92 5.72 -2.71
N THR A 134 3.08 5.92 -4.03
CA THR A 134 2.58 7.10 -4.75
C THR A 134 1.06 7.23 -4.64
N ILE A 135 0.32 6.12 -4.76
CA ILE A 135 -1.14 6.12 -4.63
C ILE A 135 -1.57 6.46 -3.19
N LEU A 136 -0.90 5.88 -2.18
CA LEU A 136 -1.17 6.17 -0.77
C LEU A 136 -0.99 7.65 -0.47
N ILE A 137 0.10 8.28 -0.94
CA ILE A 137 0.35 9.72 -0.76
C ILE A 137 -0.79 10.54 -1.41
N ARG A 138 -1.09 10.27 -2.69
CA ARG A 138 -2.11 11.02 -3.43
C ARG A 138 -3.49 10.96 -2.79
N LEU A 139 -3.87 9.79 -2.26
CA LEU A 139 -5.15 9.60 -1.58
C LEU A 139 -5.17 10.25 -0.19
N SER A 140 -4.04 10.24 0.54
CA SER A 140 -3.92 10.87 1.86
C SER A 140 -3.99 12.39 1.80
N SER A 141 -3.43 13.05 0.78
CA SER A 141 -3.47 14.52 0.64
C SER A 141 -4.85 15.09 0.28
N THR A 142 -5.87 14.24 0.17
CA THR A 142 -7.25 14.63 -0.19
C THR A 142 -8.25 14.46 0.98
N ALA A 143 -7.81 13.83 2.08
CA ALA A 143 -8.64 13.51 3.23
C ALA A 143 -8.69 14.63 4.27
#